data_AF-A0A952QUF1-F1
#
_entry.id   AF-A0A952QUF1-F1
#
_cell.length_a   1.000
_cell.length_b   1.000
_cell.length_c   1.000
_cell.angle_alpha   90.00
_cell.angle_beta   90.00
_cell.angle_gamma   90.00
#
_symmetry.space_group_name_H-M   'P 1'
#
loop_
_entity.id
_entity.type
_entity.pdbx_description
1 polymer ?
#
loop_
_entity_poly.entity_id
_entity_poly.type
_entity_poly.pdbx_seq_one_letter_code
_entity_poly.pdbx_strand_id
1 'polypeptide(L)'
;MRTWLIAIIFLAGPLLLAAEAPVAAAADRPTPKASELLDEIIPKELFRHLYSEALSTLHEYIEMEGKLPGEGSSHQQGGEFRLKLFPHGKSRSQEHLSAEGSFRVAPEADQPEFTLRFKSFKKASPPARTNDDVI
;
A
#
# COMPACT_ATOMS: atom_id res chain seq x y z
N MET A 1 22.93 16.07 -4.87
CA MET A 1 22.09 15.93 -3.65
C MET A 1 21.22 14.67 -3.64
N ARG A 2 20.69 14.19 -4.77
CA ARG A 2 19.85 12.97 -4.84
C ARG A 2 20.61 11.64 -4.67
N THR A 3 21.89 11.59 -5.05
CA THR A 3 22.75 10.40 -4.92
C THR A 3 23.23 10.16 -3.48
N TRP A 4 23.26 11.20 -2.65
CA TRP A 4 23.64 11.09 -1.24
C TRP A 4 22.56 10.44 -0.37
N LEU A 5 21.28 10.65 -0.69
CA LEU A 5 20.16 10.01 0.02
C LEU A 5 20.12 8.49 -0.18
N ILE A 6 20.50 8.01 -1.36
CA ILE A 6 20.54 6.57 -1.67
C ILE A 6 21.66 5.88 -0.87
N ALA A 7 22.81 6.54 -0.71
CA ALA A 7 23.91 6.01 0.09
C ALA A 7 23.56 5.88 1.58
N ILE A 8 22.76 6.80 2.14
CA ILE A 8 22.32 6.73 3.55
C ILE A 8 21.37 5.54 3.78
N ILE A 9 20.44 5.29 2.85
CA ILE A 9 19.52 4.14 2.93
C ILE A 9 20.30 2.81 2.80
N PHE A 10 21.30 2.75 1.92
CA PHE A 10 22.15 1.57 1.76
C PHE A 10 23.11 1.33 2.93
N LEU A 11 23.47 2.36 3.70
CA LEU A 11 24.33 2.25 4.88
C LEU A 11 23.55 1.94 6.17
N ALA A 12 22.27 2.29 6.24
CA ALA A 12 21.39 1.95 7.37
C ALA A 12 20.82 0.52 7.29
N GLY A 13 20.70 -0.04 6.08
CA GLY A 13 20.19 -1.41 5.87
C GLY A 13 20.98 -2.53 6.56
N PRO A 14 22.33 -2.53 6.54
CA PRO A 14 23.11 -3.59 7.18
C PRO A 14 23.14 -3.49 8.71
N LEU A 15 22.86 -2.32 9.29
CA LEU A 15 22.89 -2.13 10.75
C LEU A 15 21.68 -2.81 11.44
N LEU A 16 20.58 -3.03 10.69
CA LEU A 16 19.42 -3.78 11.17
C LEU A 16 19.56 -5.30 11.05
N LEU A 17 20.51 -5.79 10.24
CA LEU A 17 20.71 -7.23 10.01
C LEU A 17 21.74 -7.87 10.96
N ALA A 18 22.50 -7.05 11.71
CA ALA A 18 23.48 -7.54 12.69
C ALA A 18 22.86 -7.84 14.08
N ALA A 19 21.54 -7.69 14.24
CA ALA A 19 20.86 -7.92 15.52
C ALA A 19 20.31 -9.34 15.72
N GLU A 20 20.58 -10.28 14.79
CA GLU A 20 20.23 -11.69 14.95
C GLU A 20 21.46 -12.53 15.34
N ALA A 21 21.86 -12.46 16.61
CA ALA A 21 22.52 -13.53 17.37
C ALA A 21 22.76 -13.12 18.84
N PRO A 22 22.63 -14.00 19.84
CA PRO A 22 21.58 -14.97 20.15
C PRO A 22 20.65 -14.48 21.29
N VAL A 23 19.37 -14.85 21.20
CA VAL A 23 18.29 -14.58 22.17
C VAL A 23 18.45 -15.41 23.45
N ALA A 24 19.51 -15.17 24.24
CA ALA A 24 19.73 -15.92 25.49
C ALA A 24 20.19 -15.10 26.71
N ALA A 25 20.43 -13.78 26.60
CA ALA A 25 20.96 -13.02 27.74
C ALA A 25 20.38 -11.60 27.92
N ALA A 26 19.28 -11.25 27.25
CA ALA A 26 18.71 -9.90 27.27
C ALA A 26 17.26 -9.84 27.78
N ALA A 27 16.85 -10.80 28.63
CA ALA A 27 15.48 -10.88 29.15
C ALA A 27 15.08 -9.76 30.14
N ASP A 28 15.95 -8.78 30.41
CA ASP A 28 15.72 -7.79 31.47
C ASP A 28 16.05 -6.33 31.08
N ARG A 29 16.02 -6.01 29.78
CA ARG A 29 16.01 -4.61 29.35
C ARG A 29 14.66 -4.30 28.72
N PRO A 30 13.91 -3.30 29.20
CA PRO A 30 12.76 -2.81 28.47
C PRO A 30 13.26 -2.32 27.11
N THR A 31 12.97 -3.08 26.06
CA THR A 31 13.17 -2.65 24.68
C THR A 31 12.30 -1.40 24.49
N PRO A 32 12.89 -0.23 24.18
CA PRO A 32 12.11 0.97 23.95
C PRO A 32 11.09 0.67 22.84
N LYS A 33 9.81 0.96 23.09
CA LYS A 33 8.79 0.78 22.06
C LYS A 33 9.16 1.70 20.90
N ALA A 34 9.21 1.19 19.68
CA ALA A 34 9.60 1.97 18.51
C ALA A 34 8.79 3.27 18.35
N SER A 35 7.56 3.30 18.88
CA SER A 35 6.72 4.49 18.98
C SER A 35 7.32 5.61 19.85
N GLU A 36 7.96 5.28 20.98
CA GLU A 36 8.54 6.26 21.91
C GLU A 36 9.82 6.89 21.31
N LEU A 37 10.61 6.09 20.59
CA LEU A 37 11.80 6.59 19.88
C LEU A 37 11.42 7.51 18.70
N LEU A 38 10.33 7.19 17.99
CA LEU A 38 9.84 8.02 16.88
C LEU A 38 9.30 9.36 17.36
N ASP A 39 8.62 9.40 18.51
CA ASP A 39 8.09 10.62 19.11
C ASP A 39 9.19 11.57 19.62
N GLU A 40 10.33 11.03 20.07
CA GLU A 40 11.47 11.83 20.54
C GLU A 40 12.29 12.42 19.38
N ILE A 41 12.38 11.71 18.25
CA ILE A 41 13.24 12.06 17.11
C ILE A 41 12.49 12.93 16.08
N ILE A 42 11.20 12.70 15.89
CA ILE A 42 10.41 13.37 14.84
C ILE A 42 9.39 14.29 15.50
N PRO A 43 9.45 15.61 15.27
CA PRO A 43 8.41 16.52 15.73
C PRO A 43 7.04 16.03 15.25
N LYS A 44 6.09 15.88 16.19
CA LYS A 44 4.71 15.44 15.91
C LYS A 44 4.05 16.19 14.75
N GLU A 45 4.37 17.48 14.63
CA GLU A 45 3.91 18.36 13.55
C GLU A 45 4.48 17.98 12.18
N LEU A 46 5.77 17.62 12.12
CA LEU A 46 6.41 17.13 10.90
C LEU A 46 5.82 15.78 10.49
N PHE A 47 5.64 14.87 11.45
CA PHE A 47 5.00 13.58 11.17
C PHE A 47 3.57 13.76 10.63
N ARG A 48 2.78 14.64 11.24
CA ARG A 48 1.41 14.93 10.79
C ARG A 48 1.39 15.52 9.38
N HIS A 49 2.33 16.40 9.05
CA HIS A 49 2.45 16.96 7.72
C HIS A 49 2.80 15.87 6.69
N LEU A 50 3.80 15.04 6.98
CA LEU A 50 4.21 13.93 6.10
C LEU A 50 3.09 12.92 5.91
N TYR A 51 2.36 12.58 6.98
CA TYR A 51 1.21 11.68 6.91
C TYR A 51 0.10 12.27 6.04
N SER A 52 -0.25 13.54 6.26
CA SER A 52 -1.27 14.24 5.47
C SER A 52 -0.89 14.27 4.00
N GLU A 53 0.36 14.60 3.68
CA GLU A 53 0.83 14.68 2.30
C GLU A 53 0.94 13.31 1.63
N ALA A 54 1.37 12.28 2.37
CA ALA A 54 1.34 10.90 1.89
C ALA A 54 -0.08 10.43 1.60
N LEU A 55 -1.05 10.76 2.46
CA LEU A 55 -2.45 10.41 2.27
C LEU A 55 -3.06 11.15 1.08
N SER A 56 -2.81 12.46 0.95
CA SER A 56 -3.23 13.26 -0.20
C SER A 56 -2.63 12.72 -1.50
N THR A 57 -1.35 12.37 -1.48
CA THR A 57 -0.68 11.76 -2.63
C THR A 57 -1.32 10.42 -2.96
N LEU A 58 -1.50 9.52 -1.99
CA LEU A 58 -2.11 8.21 -2.22
C LEU A 58 -3.50 8.34 -2.85
N HIS A 59 -4.29 9.30 -2.38
CA HIS A 59 -5.63 9.55 -2.91
C HIS A 59 -5.60 9.98 -4.39
N GLU A 60 -4.55 10.65 -4.88
CA GLU A 60 -4.42 10.98 -6.31
C GLU A 60 -4.19 9.74 -7.18
N TYR A 61 -3.62 8.66 -6.63
CA TYR A 61 -3.27 7.46 -7.40
C TYR A 61 -4.22 6.28 -7.17
N ILE A 62 -5.03 6.31 -6.10
CA ILE A 62 -5.89 5.20 -5.71
C ILE A 62 -7.33 5.67 -5.56
N GLU A 63 -8.24 4.83 -6.03
CA GLU A 63 -9.67 4.94 -5.77
C GLU A 63 -10.18 3.59 -5.24
N MET A 64 -10.95 3.63 -4.15
CA MET A 64 -11.58 2.46 -3.58
C MET A 64 -13.08 2.69 -3.51
N GLU A 65 -13.85 1.79 -4.11
CA GLU A 65 -15.31 1.81 -4.14
C GLU A 65 -15.83 0.54 -3.48
N GLY A 66 -16.94 0.59 -2.75
CA GLY A 66 -17.60 -0.61 -2.24
C GLY A 66 -18.03 -0.48 -0.79
N LYS A 67 -18.37 -1.62 -0.19
CA LYS A 67 -18.85 -1.70 1.19
C LYS A 67 -17.89 -2.57 1.98
N LEU A 68 -17.14 -1.94 2.88
CA LEU A 68 -16.44 -2.66 3.93
C LEU A 68 -17.44 -2.93 5.07
N PRO A 69 -17.29 -4.03 5.82
CA PRO A 69 -18.12 -4.26 6.98
C PRO A 69 -17.91 -3.11 7.97
N GLY A 70 -19.01 -2.47 8.38
CA GLY A 70 -19.00 -1.42 9.39
C GLY A 70 -19.05 -1.99 10.79
N GLU A 71 -18.57 -1.23 11.77
CA GLU A 71 -18.79 -1.52 13.19
C GLU A 71 -20.29 -1.46 13.50
N GLY A 72 -20.94 -2.63 13.52
CA GLY A 72 -22.35 -2.78 13.85
C GLY A 72 -23.13 -3.78 13.00
N SER A 73 -22.57 -4.28 11.89
CA SER A 73 -23.21 -5.40 11.17
C SER A 73 -22.96 -6.69 11.95
N SER A 74 -24.03 -7.26 12.51
CA SER A 74 -24.04 -8.59 13.13
C SER A 74 -23.30 -9.58 12.25
N HIS A 75 -22.43 -10.38 12.88
CA HIS A 75 -21.62 -11.45 12.32
C HIS A 75 -21.92 -11.86 10.87
N GLN A 76 -20.83 -11.97 10.09
CA GLN A 76 -20.75 -12.76 8.85
C GLN A 76 -21.04 -12.05 7.51
N GLN A 77 -21.17 -10.72 7.48
CA GLN A 77 -21.16 -9.99 6.20
C GLN A 77 -19.73 -9.63 5.79
N GLY A 78 -19.16 -10.44 4.88
CA GLY A 78 -17.97 -10.05 4.15
C GLY A 78 -18.24 -8.78 3.33
N GLY A 79 -17.25 -7.89 3.27
CA GLY A 79 -17.29 -6.69 2.43
C GLY A 79 -16.68 -6.97 1.07
N GLU A 80 -17.28 -6.42 0.02
CA GLU A 80 -16.72 -6.41 -1.32
C GLU A 80 -16.35 -4.98 -1.70
N PHE A 81 -15.18 -4.82 -2.29
CA PHE A 81 -14.69 -3.54 -2.76
C PHE A 81 -13.97 -3.69 -4.10
N ARG A 82 -13.84 -2.58 -4.81
CA ARG A 82 -13.06 -2.46 -6.04
C ARG A 82 -11.96 -1.44 -5.79
N LEU A 83 -10.74 -1.83 -6.10
CA LEU A 83 -9.57 -0.99 -6.07
C LEU A 83 -9.22 -0.59 -7.50
N LYS A 84 -9.10 0.71 -7.77
CA LYS A 84 -8.52 1.24 -9.01
C LYS A 84 -7.21 1.95 -8.68
N LEU A 85 -6.16 1.65 -9.44
CA LEU A 85 -4.84 2.27 -9.35
C LEU A 85 -4.56 3.02 -10.65
N PHE A 86 -4.21 4.29 -10.54
CA PHE A 86 -3.92 5.21 -11.64
C PHE A 86 -2.43 5.53 -11.63
N PRO A 87 -1.57 4.84 -12.41
CA PRO A 87 -0.11 4.98 -12.33
C PRO A 87 0.42 6.39 -12.58
N HIS A 88 -0.37 7.24 -13.25
CA HIS A 88 -0.02 8.63 -13.56
C HIS A 88 -0.86 9.66 -12.80
N GLY A 89 -1.65 9.20 -11.82
CA GLY A 89 -2.63 9.99 -11.10
C GLY A 89 -3.98 10.04 -11.83
N LYS A 90 -5.07 10.11 -11.06
CA LYS A 90 -6.46 10.12 -11.55
C LYS A 90 -6.70 11.20 -12.60
N SER A 91 -6.08 12.37 -12.45
CA SER A 91 -6.24 13.50 -13.38
C SER A 91 -5.54 13.31 -14.73
N ARG A 92 -4.53 12.44 -14.81
CA ARG A 92 -3.66 12.29 -16.00
C ARG A 92 -3.72 10.90 -16.64
N SER A 93 -4.39 9.95 -15.98
CA SER A 93 -4.57 8.58 -16.43
C SER A 93 -5.94 8.40 -17.11
N GLN A 94 -5.94 8.03 -18.39
CA GLN A 94 -7.14 7.45 -19.04
C GLN A 94 -7.25 5.94 -18.78
N GLU A 95 -6.13 5.28 -18.53
CA GLU A 95 -6.03 3.86 -18.18
C GLU A 95 -5.74 3.68 -16.68
N HIS A 96 -6.32 2.65 -16.06
CA HIS A 96 -6.13 2.34 -14.65
C HIS A 96 -6.09 0.84 -14.42
N LEU A 97 -5.27 0.40 -13.47
CA LEU A 97 -5.29 -0.98 -13.00
C LEU A 97 -6.50 -1.19 -12.09
N SER A 98 -7.22 -2.31 -12.22
CA SER A 98 -8.39 -2.61 -11.39
C SER A 98 -8.23 -3.96 -10.72
N ALA A 99 -8.58 -4.02 -9.44
CA ALA A 99 -8.74 -5.26 -8.69
C ALA A 99 -10.10 -5.27 -7.98
N GLU A 100 -10.71 -6.45 -7.92
CA GLU A 100 -11.85 -6.73 -7.06
C GLU A 100 -11.31 -7.35 -5.78
N GLY A 101 -11.74 -6.82 -4.64
CA GLY A 101 -11.32 -7.29 -3.33
C GLY A 101 -12.49 -7.71 -2.48
N SER A 102 -12.23 -8.66 -1.59
CA SER A 102 -13.17 -9.06 -0.56
C SER A 102 -12.47 -9.14 0.79
N PHE A 103 -13.19 -8.75 1.83
CA PHE A 103 -12.78 -8.88 3.21
C PHE A 103 -13.82 -9.73 3.94
N ARG A 104 -13.41 -10.83 4.56
CA ARG A 104 -14.30 -11.69 5.35
C ARG A 104 -13.57 -12.20 6.58
N VAL A 105 -14.30 -12.49 7.65
CA VAL A 105 -13.74 -13.24 8.79
C VAL A 105 -13.97 -14.71 8.51
N ALA A 106 -12.88 -15.49 8.44
CA ALA A 106 -12.96 -16.92 8.17
C ALA A 106 -13.62 -17.64 9.36
N PRO A 107 -14.65 -18.47 9.12
CA PRO A 107 -15.44 -19.08 10.19
C PRO A 107 -14.67 -20.11 11.03
N GLU A 108 -13.56 -20.64 10.53
CA GLU A 108 -12.77 -21.68 11.23
C GLU A 108 -11.69 -21.12 12.16
N ALA A 109 -11.25 -19.87 11.96
CA ALA A 109 -10.05 -19.34 12.62
C ALA A 109 -10.24 -17.95 13.24
N ASP A 110 -11.42 -17.33 13.12
CA ASP A 110 -11.66 -15.90 13.41
C ASP A 110 -10.62 -14.97 12.77
N GLN A 111 -9.90 -15.45 11.75
CA GLN A 111 -8.87 -14.69 11.07
C GLN A 111 -9.51 -13.85 9.97
N PRO A 112 -9.15 -12.55 9.88
CA PRO A 112 -9.55 -11.72 8.76
C PRO A 112 -8.85 -12.21 7.50
N GLU A 113 -9.62 -12.57 6.50
CA GLU A 113 -9.16 -12.92 5.16
C GLU A 113 -9.39 -11.74 4.23
N PHE A 114 -8.32 -11.36 3.53
CA PHE A 114 -8.31 -10.29 2.54
C PHE A 114 -7.86 -10.85 1.20
N THR A 115 -8.75 -10.81 0.20
CA THR A 115 -8.46 -11.28 -1.15
C THR A 115 -8.47 -10.12 -2.13
N LEU A 116 -7.56 -10.14 -3.10
CA LEU A 116 -7.53 -9.22 -4.24
C LEU A 116 -7.39 -10.01 -5.54
N ARG A 117 -8.27 -9.73 -6.50
CA ARG A 117 -8.26 -10.31 -7.85
C ARG A 117 -8.09 -9.22 -8.88
N PHE A 118 -6.92 -9.17 -9.51
CA PHE A 118 -6.60 -8.21 -10.56
C PHE A 118 -7.29 -8.56 -11.88
N LYS A 119 -7.88 -7.58 -12.55
CA LYS A 119 -8.41 -7.73 -13.91
C LYS A 119 -7.25 -7.63 -14.90
N SER A 120 -7.20 -8.53 -15.88
CA SER A 120 -6.18 -8.49 -16.92
C SER A 120 -6.41 -7.34 -17.91
N PHE A 121 -5.34 -6.61 -18.21
CA PHE A 121 -5.36 -5.54 -19.22
C PHE A 121 -5.31 -6.16 -20.60
N LYS A 122 -6.40 -6.09 -21.35
CA LYS A 122 -6.32 -6.28 -22.80
C LYS A 122 -5.63 -5.05 -23.36
N LYS A 123 -4.36 -5.17 -23.73
CA LYS A 123 -3.65 -4.15 -24.51
C LYS A 123 -4.52 -3.83 -25.73
N ALA A 124 -4.95 -2.58 -25.85
CA ALA A 124 -5.71 -2.14 -27.01
C ALA A 124 -4.91 -2.52 -28.26
N SER A 125 -5.48 -3.40 -29.10
CA SER A 125 -4.85 -3.75 -30.36
C SER A 125 -4.80 -2.47 -31.20
N PRO A 126 -3.67 -2.11 -31.83
CA PRO A 126 -3.61 -0.94 -32.70
C PRO A 126 -4.74 -1.04 -33.74
N PRO A 127 -5.42 0.07 -34.08
CA PRO A 127 -6.40 0.04 -35.16
C PRO A 127 -5.71 -0.49 -36.41
N ALA A 128 -6.33 -1.49 -37.06
CA ALA A 128 -5.82 -2.01 -38.31
C ALA A 128 -5.68 -0.83 -39.28
N ARG A 129 -4.47 -0.60 -39.79
CA ARG A 129 -4.25 0.35 -40.87
C ARG A 129 -5.02 -0.17 -42.09
N THR A 130 -6.18 0.39 -42.35
CA THR A 130 -6.88 0.26 -43.63
C THR A 130 -6.01 0.98 -44.66
N ASN A 131 -5.21 0.23 -45.41
CA ASN A 131 -4.53 0.74 -46.59
C ASN A 131 -5.60 0.96 -47.68
N ASP A 132 -6.32 2.07 -47.59
CA ASP A 132 -6.98 2.66 -48.74
C ASP A 132 -6.05 3.74 -49.27
N ASP A 133 -5.07 3.33 -50.08
CA ASP A 133 -4.44 4.23 -51.04
C ASP A 133 -4.53 3.59 -52.43
N VAL A 134 -5.36 4.28 -53.22
CA VAL A 134 -5.68 4.13 -54.62
C VAL A 134 -4.43 4.28 -55.49
N ILE A 135 -4.26 3.39 -56.48
CA ILE A 135 -3.65 3.71 -57.77
C ILE A 135 -4.57 3.14 -58.86
#